data_AF-A0A1A9VGM8-F1
#
_entry.id   AF-A0A1A9VGM8-F1
#
_cell.length_a   1.000
_cell.length_b   1.000
_cell.length_c   1.000
_cell.angle_alpha   90.00
_cell.angle_beta   90.00
_cell.angle_gamma   90.00
#
_symmetry.space_group_name_H-M   'P 1'
#
loop_
_entity.id
_entity.type
_entity.pdbx_description
1 polymer ?
#
loop_
_entity_poly.entity_id
_entity_poly.type
_entity_poly.pdbx_seq_one_letter_code
_entity_poly.pdbx_strand_id
1 'polypeptide(L)'
;MEIFRRNQKSGQLDQQPTGYRERTKINLLATEKFICRVSSVLDKNVKQYGKQFLYDHLEDTSWSSSEGLPQWINIEFDEPQTIGGFSFQFQGGFAAKEAKVELYLSKDPSPYEEPFYAEDINAVQMFELKHAQFNMPREIKEVKDFLNKARRQDARAVKIKKNPNNTKFKIRCSRFLYTLVVHDKEKAEKIKQSLPPGLQVKEVK
;
A
#
# COMPACT_ATOMS: atom_id res chain seq x y z
N MET A 1 -12.31 -7.68 -11.02
CA MET A 1 -11.41 -7.36 -9.88
C MET A 1 -10.65 -6.10 -10.20
N GLU A 2 -10.46 -5.23 -9.20
CA GLU A 2 -9.57 -4.08 -9.32
C GLU A 2 -8.62 -4.01 -8.13
N ILE A 3 -7.42 -3.46 -8.32
CA ILE A 3 -6.48 -3.16 -7.24
C ILE A 3 -6.25 -1.66 -7.27
N PHE A 4 -6.55 -0.96 -6.17
CA PHE A 4 -6.49 0.50 -6.15
C PHE A 4 -5.32 1.03 -5.31
N ARG A 5 -4.68 2.10 -5.81
CA ARG A 5 -3.77 2.94 -5.00
C ARG A 5 -4.57 3.97 -4.21
N ARG A 6 -4.23 4.18 -2.93
CA ARG A 6 -4.81 5.28 -2.14
C ARG A 6 -4.09 6.59 -2.48
N ASN A 7 -4.80 7.59 -3.00
CA ASN A 7 -4.25 8.93 -3.16
C ASN A 7 -4.14 9.63 -1.80
N GLN A 8 -2.96 10.21 -1.51
CA GLN A 8 -2.80 11.14 -0.38
C GLN A 8 -3.55 12.43 -0.70
N LYS A 9 -4.25 13.00 0.29
CA LYS A 9 -4.86 14.34 0.20
C LYS A 9 -3.82 15.32 -0.39
N SER A 10 -4.06 15.84 -1.59
CA SER A 10 -3.34 17.01 -2.08
C SER A 10 -3.79 18.20 -1.23
N GLY A 11 -2.87 18.72 -0.43
CA GLY A 11 -3.08 19.98 0.27
C GLY A 11 -2.83 21.14 -0.69
N GLN A 12 -3.89 21.88 -1.03
CA GLN A 12 -3.83 23.33 -1.15
C GLN A 12 -5.24 23.90 -1.03
N LEU A 13 -5.33 24.97 -0.22
CA LEU A 13 -6.52 25.79 -0.02
C LEU A 13 -6.97 26.36 -1.36
N ASP A 14 -8.26 26.24 -1.65
CA ASP A 14 -9.04 27.36 -2.19
C ASP A 14 -10.48 27.21 -1.70
N GLN A 15 -11.00 28.32 -1.19
CA GLN A 15 -12.34 28.43 -0.61
C GLN A 15 -13.36 28.64 -1.73
N GLN A 16 -14.34 27.74 -1.86
CA GLN A 16 -15.78 28.03 -2.04
C GLN A 16 -16.58 26.71 -2.25
N PRO A 17 -17.89 26.71 -1.96
CA PRO A 17 -18.56 25.56 -1.34
C PRO A 17 -19.29 24.66 -2.35
N THR A 18 -19.67 23.49 -1.86
CA THR A 18 -20.56 22.49 -2.50
C THR A 18 -20.05 21.84 -3.78
N GLY A 19 -19.19 20.85 -3.62
CA GLY A 19 -18.95 19.81 -4.61
C GLY A 19 -18.28 18.64 -3.91
N TYR A 20 -18.95 17.48 -3.87
CA TYR A 20 -18.36 16.23 -3.40
C TYR A 20 -17.11 15.97 -4.26
N ARG A 21 -15.91 16.26 -3.73
CA ARG A 21 -14.65 15.93 -4.42
C ARG A 21 -14.50 14.42 -4.39
N GLU A 22 -14.95 13.76 -5.46
CA GLU A 22 -14.84 12.33 -5.65
C GLU A 22 -13.37 11.94 -5.58
N ARG A 23 -13.02 11.05 -4.64
CA ARG A 23 -11.65 10.55 -4.52
C ARG A 23 -11.42 9.57 -5.67
N THR A 24 -10.81 10.02 -6.76
CA THR A 24 -10.47 9.12 -7.87
C THR A 24 -9.48 8.06 -7.38
N LYS A 25 -9.95 6.83 -7.22
CA LYS A 25 -9.10 5.65 -7.00
C LYS A 25 -8.46 5.29 -8.33
N ILE A 26 -7.14 5.14 -8.36
CA ILE A 26 -6.43 4.69 -9.57
C ILE A 26 -6.40 3.17 -9.54
N ASN A 27 -7.01 2.54 -10.55
CA ASN A 27 -6.94 1.09 -10.76
C ASN A 27 -5.57 0.71 -11.35
N LEU A 28 -4.74 0.08 -10.52
CA LEU A 28 -3.38 -0.33 -10.87
C LEU A 28 -3.36 -1.45 -11.93
N LEU A 29 -4.40 -2.27 -12.03
CA LEU A 29 -4.49 -3.29 -13.07
C LEU A 29 -4.77 -2.69 -14.46
N ALA A 30 -5.27 -1.45 -14.52
CA ALA A 30 -5.49 -0.74 -15.77
C ALA A 30 -4.29 0.14 -16.17
N THR A 31 -3.50 0.61 -15.20
CA THR A 31 -2.45 1.61 -15.45
C THR A 31 -1.03 1.07 -15.40
N GLU A 32 -0.78 -0.02 -14.67
CA GLU A 32 0.55 -0.56 -14.44
C GLU A 32 0.71 -1.89 -15.19
N LYS A 33 1.96 -2.25 -15.52
CA LYS A 33 2.28 -3.58 -16.03
C LYS A 33 2.34 -4.58 -14.87
N PHE A 34 1.75 -5.75 -15.08
CA PHE A 34 1.71 -6.81 -14.09
C PHE A 34 1.64 -8.20 -14.74
N ILE A 35 2.00 -9.21 -13.96
CA ILE A 35 1.82 -10.62 -14.26
C ILE A 35 0.74 -11.16 -13.33
N CYS A 36 -0.33 -11.71 -13.90
CA CYS A 36 -1.35 -12.44 -13.16
C CYS A 36 -1.13 -13.95 -13.25
N ARG A 37 -1.19 -14.64 -12.11
CA ARG A 37 -1.20 -16.10 -11.99
C ARG A 37 -2.36 -16.53 -11.10
N VAL A 38 -2.87 -17.72 -11.34
CA VAL A 38 -3.99 -18.31 -10.60
C VAL A 38 -3.67 -19.76 -10.27
N SER A 39 -4.30 -20.29 -9.22
CA SER A 39 -4.08 -21.68 -8.77
C SER A 39 -4.44 -22.72 -9.82
N SER A 40 -5.58 -22.57 -10.49
CA SER A 40 -6.11 -23.49 -11.50
C SER A 40 -7.14 -22.79 -12.38
N VAL A 41 -7.58 -23.47 -13.44
CA VAL A 41 -8.68 -23.06 -14.30
C VAL A 41 -9.63 -24.25 -14.43
N LEU A 42 -10.92 -24.03 -14.18
CA LEU A 42 -11.97 -25.04 -14.26
C LEU A 42 -11.87 -25.78 -15.60
N ASP A 43 -11.83 -27.12 -15.54
CA ASP A 43 -11.68 -28.04 -16.68
C ASP A 43 -10.52 -27.74 -17.64
N LYS A 44 -9.50 -26.98 -17.18
CA LYS A 44 -8.42 -26.46 -18.02
C LYS A 44 -8.93 -25.59 -19.19
N ASN A 45 -10.17 -25.12 -19.13
CA ASN A 45 -10.79 -24.33 -20.18
C ASN A 45 -10.46 -22.84 -20.04
N VAL A 46 -9.24 -22.48 -20.46
CA VAL A 46 -8.73 -21.10 -20.41
C VAL A 46 -9.56 -20.14 -21.27
N LYS A 47 -10.25 -20.64 -22.29
CA LYS A 47 -11.10 -19.81 -23.16
C LYS A 47 -12.36 -19.31 -22.47
N GLN A 48 -12.90 -20.08 -21.51
CA GLN A 48 -14.16 -19.76 -20.84
C GLN A 48 -13.97 -19.30 -19.39
N TYR A 49 -12.93 -19.79 -18.70
CA TYR A 49 -12.72 -19.56 -17.27
C TYR A 49 -11.32 -19.01 -16.94
N GLY A 50 -10.63 -18.46 -17.93
CA GLY A 50 -9.25 -18.01 -17.78
C GLY A 50 -9.08 -16.78 -16.89
N LYS A 51 -7.86 -16.62 -16.34
CA LYS A 51 -7.49 -15.51 -15.45
C LYS A 51 -7.67 -14.11 -16.05
N GLN A 52 -7.69 -13.98 -17.37
CA GLN A 52 -7.91 -12.70 -18.05
C GLN A 52 -9.28 -12.11 -17.71
N PHE A 53 -10.26 -12.97 -17.41
CA PHE A 53 -11.61 -12.57 -17.00
C PHE A 53 -11.70 -12.05 -15.55
N LEU A 54 -10.59 -12.03 -14.81
CA LEU A 54 -10.53 -11.33 -13.52
C LEU A 54 -10.48 -9.82 -13.68
N TYR A 55 -9.99 -9.30 -14.81
CA TYR A 55 -9.62 -7.89 -14.98
C TYR A 55 -9.96 -7.35 -16.38
N ASP A 56 -10.87 -8.00 -17.11
CA ASP A 56 -11.41 -7.53 -18.39
C ASP A 56 -12.59 -6.55 -18.23
N HIS A 57 -13.14 -6.44 -17.02
CA HIS A 57 -14.26 -5.56 -16.66
C HIS A 57 -15.58 -5.90 -17.34
N LEU A 58 -15.75 -7.15 -17.76
CA LEU A 58 -17.00 -7.65 -18.31
C LEU A 58 -17.81 -8.37 -17.21
N GLU A 59 -19.12 -8.14 -17.17
CA GLU A 59 -19.99 -8.71 -16.14
C GLU A 59 -20.37 -10.18 -16.43
N ASP A 60 -20.27 -10.59 -17.69
CA ASP A 60 -20.64 -11.92 -18.19
C ASP A 60 -19.45 -12.91 -18.23
N THR A 61 -18.24 -12.43 -17.93
CA THR A 61 -17.04 -13.27 -17.83
C THR A 61 -16.60 -13.40 -16.38
N SER A 62 -15.98 -14.53 -16.06
CA SER A 62 -15.31 -14.70 -14.77
C SER A 62 -14.22 -15.76 -14.86
N TRP A 63 -13.22 -15.64 -13.97
CA TRP A 63 -12.31 -16.74 -13.72
C TRP A 63 -12.98 -17.74 -12.79
N SER A 64 -12.81 -19.03 -13.07
CA SER A 64 -13.25 -20.11 -12.21
C SER A 64 -12.11 -21.09 -12.01
N SER A 65 -11.81 -21.44 -10.76
CA SER A 65 -10.86 -22.51 -10.42
C SER A 65 -11.52 -23.88 -10.45
N SER A 66 -10.70 -24.92 -10.62
CA SER A 66 -11.10 -26.28 -10.29
C SER A 66 -11.33 -26.43 -8.77
N GLU A 67 -12.05 -27.49 -8.39
CA GLU A 67 -12.20 -27.88 -6.99
C GLU A 67 -10.85 -28.14 -6.31
N GLY A 68 -10.78 -27.87 -5.01
CA GLY A 68 -9.57 -28.04 -4.19
C GLY A 68 -9.17 -26.75 -3.45
N LEU A 69 -8.38 -26.92 -2.39
CA LEU A 69 -7.83 -25.83 -1.58
C LEU A 69 -6.30 -25.91 -1.55
N PRO A 70 -5.58 -24.78 -1.53
CA PRO A 70 -6.08 -23.40 -1.62
C PRO A 70 -6.34 -22.95 -3.07
N GLN A 71 -7.34 -22.09 -3.25
CA GLN A 71 -7.55 -21.33 -4.48
C GLN A 71 -6.93 -19.94 -4.31
N TRP A 72 -6.13 -19.49 -5.27
CA TRP A 72 -5.39 -18.24 -5.13
C TRP A 72 -5.25 -17.48 -6.44
N ILE A 73 -5.11 -16.17 -6.32
CA ILE A 73 -4.78 -15.22 -7.38
C ILE A 73 -3.53 -14.48 -6.93
N ASN A 74 -2.50 -14.45 -7.77
CA ASN A 74 -1.25 -13.75 -7.51
C ASN A 74 -1.05 -12.68 -8.59
N ILE A 75 -0.86 -11.44 -8.14
CA ILE A 75 -0.58 -10.28 -8.98
C ILE A 75 0.81 -9.76 -8.64
N GLU A 76 1.70 -9.81 -9.62
CA GLU A 76 3.07 -9.31 -9.51
C GLU A 76 3.22 -8.09 -10.41
N PHE A 77 3.52 -6.93 -9.84
CA PHE A 77 3.76 -5.71 -10.61
C PHE A 77 5.24 -5.62 -11.01
N ASP A 78 5.51 -5.14 -12.23
CA ASP A 78 6.89 -4.91 -12.70
C ASP A 78 7.65 -3.94 -11.77
N GLU A 79 6.95 -2.92 -11.28
CA GLU A 79 7.50 -1.91 -10.37
C GLU A 79 6.77 -1.93 -9.00
N PRO A 80 7.47 -1.72 -7.87
CA PRO A 80 6.87 -1.74 -6.55
C PRO A 80 5.73 -0.72 -6.36
N GLN A 81 4.51 -1.22 -6.23
CA GLN A 81 3.31 -0.40 -6.07
C GLN A 81 2.96 -0.08 -4.60
N THR A 82 2.19 0.99 -4.41
CA THR A 82 1.50 1.28 -3.15
C THR A 82 0.04 0.88 -3.30
N ILE A 83 -0.37 -0.16 -2.59
CA ILE A 83 -1.73 -0.69 -2.67
C ILE A 83 -2.55 -0.13 -1.50
N GLY A 84 -3.71 0.44 -1.84
CA GLY A 84 -4.71 0.95 -0.90
C GLY A 84 -5.77 -0.08 -0.54
N GLY A 85 -6.04 -0.99 -1.46
CA GLY A 85 -7.05 -2.03 -1.36
C GLY A 85 -7.42 -2.60 -2.71
N PHE A 86 -8.45 -3.42 -2.72
CA PHE A 86 -8.92 -4.13 -3.91
C PHE A 86 -10.44 -4.25 -3.92
N SER A 87 -11.00 -4.52 -5.08
CA SER A 87 -12.43 -4.83 -5.26
C SER A 87 -12.59 -6.20 -5.92
N PHE A 88 -13.57 -6.95 -5.45
CA PHE A 88 -13.85 -8.30 -5.90
C PHE A 88 -15.36 -8.55 -5.96
N GLN A 89 -15.80 -9.35 -6.92
CA GLN A 89 -17.18 -9.83 -7.00
C GLN A 89 -17.13 -11.35 -7.07
N PHE A 90 -17.84 -12.01 -6.15
CA PHE A 90 -18.00 -13.46 -6.16
C PHE A 90 -19.20 -13.81 -7.04
N GLN A 91 -19.02 -14.81 -7.91
CA GLN A 91 -20.10 -15.35 -8.72
C GLN A 91 -20.94 -16.32 -7.88
N GLY A 92 -22.26 -16.32 -8.09
CA GLY A 92 -23.17 -17.31 -7.50
C GLY A 92 -23.67 -17.00 -6.09
N GLY A 93 -23.47 -15.78 -5.56
CA GLY A 93 -24.05 -15.36 -4.28
C GLY A 93 -23.46 -16.04 -3.04
N PHE A 94 -22.37 -16.79 -3.19
CA PHE A 94 -21.62 -17.37 -2.07
C PHE A 94 -20.20 -16.81 -2.07
N ALA A 95 -19.74 -16.36 -0.91
CA ALA A 95 -18.38 -15.92 -0.67
C ALA A 95 -17.52 -17.04 -0.08
N ALA A 96 -16.20 -16.89 -0.24
CA ALA A 96 -15.25 -17.75 0.47
C ALA A 96 -15.37 -17.53 1.98
N LYS A 97 -15.46 -18.63 2.76
CA LYS A 97 -15.55 -18.57 4.23
C LYS A 97 -14.27 -18.04 4.89
N GLU A 98 -13.12 -18.42 4.34
CA GLU A 98 -11.80 -18.01 4.82
C GLU A 98 -10.98 -17.49 3.65
N ALA A 99 -10.73 -16.18 3.65
CA ALA A 99 -9.91 -15.53 2.64
C ALA A 99 -8.94 -14.54 3.29
N LYS A 100 -7.72 -14.48 2.73
CA LYS A 100 -6.69 -13.53 3.16
C LYS A 100 -6.01 -12.91 1.95
N VAL A 101 -5.48 -11.72 2.16
CA VAL A 101 -4.60 -11.04 1.22
C VAL A 101 -3.18 -11.06 1.78
N GLU A 102 -2.22 -11.35 0.90
CA GLU A 102 -0.80 -11.33 1.22
C GLU A 102 -0.11 -10.26 0.35
N LEU A 103 0.71 -9.41 0.97
CA LEU A 103 1.50 -8.41 0.28
C LEU A 103 2.98 -8.66 0.51
N TYR A 104 3.69 -8.97 -0.58
CA TYR A 104 5.13 -9.18 -0.58
C TYR A 104 5.85 -7.86 -0.90
N LEU A 105 6.67 -7.37 0.03
CA LEU A 105 7.57 -6.27 -0.22
C LEU A 105 8.81 -6.82 -0.94
N SER A 106 9.27 -6.15 -2.00
CA SER A 106 10.35 -6.55 -2.93
C SER A 106 11.66 -7.13 -2.34
N LYS A 107 11.87 -7.11 -1.01
CA LYS A 107 13.07 -7.60 -0.32
C LYS A 107 12.81 -8.25 1.06
N ASP A 108 11.55 -8.46 1.44
CA ASP A 108 11.20 -9.01 2.75
C ASP A 108 10.57 -10.41 2.56
N PRO A 109 11.13 -11.47 3.16
CA PRO A 109 10.55 -12.81 3.08
C PRO A 109 9.24 -12.94 3.87
N SER A 110 8.91 -11.99 4.76
CA SER A 110 7.66 -12.01 5.51
C SER A 110 6.60 -11.13 4.84
N PRO A 111 5.53 -11.71 4.26
CA PRO A 111 4.45 -10.93 3.70
C PRO A 111 3.64 -10.24 4.82
N TYR A 112 3.07 -9.07 4.48
CA TYR A 112 1.94 -8.56 5.26
C TYR A 112 0.71 -9.41 4.91
N GLU A 113 0.06 -9.95 5.93
CA GLU A 113 -1.16 -10.74 5.76
C GLU A 113 -2.34 -10.09 6.47
N GLU A 114 -3.50 -10.09 5.82
CA GLU A 114 -4.75 -9.60 6.41
C GLU A 114 -5.93 -10.46 5.96
N PRO A 115 -6.77 -10.97 6.88
CA PRO A 115 -8.01 -11.64 6.49
C PRO A 115 -9.02 -10.62 5.94
N PHE A 116 -9.81 -11.03 4.95
CA PHE A 116 -10.95 -10.26 4.48
C PHE A 116 -12.19 -11.15 4.42
N TYR A 117 -13.36 -10.55 4.64
CA TYR A 117 -14.63 -11.24 4.73
C TYR A 117 -15.57 -10.63 3.71
N ALA A 118 -15.91 -11.39 2.68
CA ALA A 118 -16.91 -10.99 1.69
C ALA A 118 -18.30 -11.39 2.16
N GLU A 119 -19.29 -10.60 1.79
CA GLU A 119 -20.69 -10.93 1.96
C GLU A 119 -21.16 -11.88 0.85
N ASP A 120 -22.16 -12.70 1.16
CA ASP A 120 -22.84 -13.62 0.24
C ASP A 120 -23.76 -12.85 -0.73
N ILE A 121 -23.15 -11.99 -1.54
CA ILE A 121 -23.84 -11.14 -2.52
C ILE A 121 -23.14 -11.22 -3.88
N ASN A 122 -23.95 -11.23 -4.95
CA ASN A 122 -23.46 -11.13 -6.31
C ASN A 122 -23.31 -9.65 -6.73
N ALA A 123 -22.44 -8.93 -6.02
CA ALA A 123 -22.14 -7.52 -6.29
C ALA A 123 -20.65 -7.25 -6.06
N VAL A 124 -20.13 -6.19 -6.68
CA VAL A 124 -18.75 -5.73 -6.45
C VAL A 124 -18.61 -5.25 -5.01
N GLN A 125 -17.70 -5.87 -4.28
CA GLN A 125 -17.35 -5.53 -2.89
C GLN A 125 -15.97 -4.90 -2.84
N MET A 126 -15.81 -3.88 -1.98
CA MET A 126 -14.55 -3.15 -1.82
C MET A 126 -13.91 -3.46 -0.48
N PHE A 127 -12.62 -3.79 -0.51
CA PHE A 127 -11.81 -4.11 0.66
C PHE A 127 -10.66 -3.11 0.78
N GLU A 128 -10.66 -2.31 1.86
CA GLU A 128 -9.54 -1.41 2.17
C GLU A 128 -8.51 -2.13 3.05
N LEU A 129 -7.22 -2.03 2.70
CA LEU A 129 -6.16 -2.66 3.49
C LEU A 129 -5.80 -1.80 4.70
N LYS A 130 -5.68 -2.41 5.88
CA LYS A 130 -5.27 -1.69 7.10
C LYS A 130 -3.84 -1.17 7.00
N HIS A 131 -2.94 -1.88 6.32
CA HIS A 131 -1.59 -1.38 6.02
C HIS A 131 -1.61 -0.07 5.20
N ALA A 132 -2.65 0.20 4.42
CA ALA A 132 -2.80 1.47 3.71
C ALA A 132 -3.34 2.61 4.60
N GLN A 133 -3.85 2.30 5.79
CA GLN A 133 -4.26 3.28 6.80
C GLN A 133 -3.07 3.75 7.65
N PHE A 134 -2.10 2.86 7.88
CA PHE A 134 -0.88 3.16 8.61
C PHE A 134 0.28 3.30 7.63
N ASN A 135 0.75 4.51 7.38
CA ASN A 135 2.14 4.71 6.91
C ASN A 135 3.05 3.95 7.89
N MET A 136 3.40 2.68 7.64
CA MET A 136 4.19 1.91 8.59
C MET A 136 5.50 2.66 8.83
N PRO A 137 5.70 3.24 10.03
CA PRO A 137 6.90 3.96 10.31
C PRO A 137 8.03 2.93 10.35
N ARG A 138 9.09 3.16 9.59
CA ARG A 138 10.27 2.30 9.63
C ARG A 138 11.25 2.89 10.63
N GLU A 139 11.68 2.12 11.60
CA GLU A 139 12.76 2.52 12.50
C GLU A 139 14.12 2.38 11.79
N ILE A 140 14.97 3.39 11.93
CA ILE A 140 16.36 3.37 11.47
C ILE A 140 17.24 3.34 12.71
N LYS A 141 18.15 2.37 12.79
CA LYS A 141 19.10 2.23 13.92
C LYS A 141 20.38 3.05 13.73
N GLU A 142 20.82 3.23 12.49
CA GLU A 142 22.09 3.88 12.16
C GLU A 142 21.93 5.32 11.67
N VAL A 143 22.79 6.21 12.17
CA VAL A 143 22.80 7.62 11.76
C VAL A 143 23.17 7.80 10.28
N LYS A 144 24.10 6.97 9.77
CA LYS A 144 24.54 7.05 8.38
C LYS A 144 23.41 6.74 7.40
N ASP A 145 22.64 5.69 7.65
CA ASP A 145 21.46 5.35 6.85
C ASP A 145 20.42 6.48 6.92
N PHE A 146 20.16 7.02 8.11
CA PHE A 146 19.25 8.15 8.28
C PHE A 146 19.64 9.37 7.42
N LEU A 147 20.91 9.78 7.42
CA LEU A 147 21.37 10.92 6.62
C LEU A 147 21.31 10.63 5.11
N ASN A 148 21.57 9.39 4.70
CA ASN A 148 21.39 8.99 3.31
C ASN A 148 19.92 9.03 2.89
N LYS A 149 18.98 8.61 3.76
CA LYS A 149 17.54 8.77 3.48
C LYS A 149 17.11 10.24 3.40
N ALA A 150 17.68 11.11 4.23
CA ALA A 150 17.39 12.54 4.21
C ALA A 150 17.82 13.23 2.91
N ARG A 151 18.84 12.72 2.23
CA ARG A 151 19.36 13.26 0.96
C ARG A 151 18.62 12.76 -0.29
N ARG A 152 17.67 11.84 -0.15
CA ARG A 152 16.93 11.31 -1.31
C ARG A 152 15.97 12.36 -1.87
N GLN A 153 15.76 12.32 -3.18
CA GLN A 153 14.83 13.22 -3.89
C GLN A 153 13.37 13.10 -3.40
N ASP A 154 12.98 11.93 -2.87
CA ASP A 154 11.63 11.68 -2.35
C ASP A 154 11.44 12.10 -0.89
N ALA A 155 12.49 12.59 -0.21
CA ALA A 155 12.41 13.11 1.15
C ALA A 155 11.78 14.52 1.15
N ARG A 156 10.65 14.67 1.84
CA ARG A 156 9.84 15.90 1.82
C ARG A 156 10.07 16.80 3.03
N ALA A 157 10.17 16.20 4.22
CA ALA A 157 10.33 16.94 5.47
C ALA A 157 10.87 16.05 6.59
N VAL A 158 11.53 16.66 7.57
CA VAL A 158 11.92 16.01 8.83
C VAL A 158 11.17 16.66 9.98
N LYS A 159 10.48 15.85 10.78
CA LYS A 159 9.90 16.27 12.05
C LYS A 159 10.82 15.85 13.19
N ILE A 160 11.29 16.79 13.99
CA ILE A 160 12.12 16.52 15.17
C ILE A 160 11.23 16.61 16.39
N LYS A 161 11.05 15.50 17.10
CA LYS A 161 10.31 15.46 18.37
C LYS A 161 11.29 15.24 19.52
N LYS A 162 11.41 16.23 20.41
CA LYS A 162 12.24 16.13 21.62
C LYS A 162 11.37 15.57 22.75
N ASN A 163 11.68 14.37 23.24
CA ASN A 163 11.09 13.81 24.45
C ASN A 163 12.09 13.97 25.62
N PRO A 164 11.66 13.76 26.88
CA PRO A 164 12.56 13.87 28.03
C PRO A 164 13.82 12.98 27.95
N ASN A 165 13.66 11.74 27.45
CA ASN A 165 14.70 10.71 27.46
C ASN A 165 15.31 10.42 26.07
N ASN A 166 14.73 10.97 25.00
CA ASN A 166 15.22 10.77 23.64
C ASN A 166 14.71 11.84 22.68
N THR A 167 15.43 12.02 21.58
CA THR A 167 15.00 12.80 20.43
C THR A 167 14.67 11.87 19.28
N LYS A 168 13.49 12.03 18.68
CA LYS A 168 13.04 11.26 17.52
C LYS A 168 13.09 12.13 16.27
N PHE A 169 13.89 11.72 15.29
CA PHE A 169 13.95 12.34 13.98
C PHE A 169 13.07 11.56 13.01
N LYS A 170 12.02 12.18 12.49
CA LYS A 170 11.02 11.54 11.64
C LYS A 170 11.07 12.10 10.22
N ILE A 171 11.72 11.41 9.29
CA ILE A 171 11.79 11.79 7.87
C ILE A 171 10.54 11.29 7.15
N ARG A 172 9.79 12.21 6.55
CA ARG A 172 8.69 11.88 5.64
C ARG A 172 9.22 11.73 4.21
N CYS A 173 9.12 10.52 3.66
CA CYS A 173 9.33 10.25 2.24
C CYS A 173 7.99 10.08 1.52
N SER A 174 8.01 9.78 0.21
CA SER A 174 6.81 9.53 -0.59
C SER A 174 5.91 8.43 -0.01
N ARG A 175 6.52 7.29 0.39
CA ARG A 175 5.81 6.12 0.90
C ARG A 175 5.91 5.99 2.43
N PHE A 176 7.13 5.99 2.96
CA PHE A 176 7.37 5.68 4.38
C PHE A 176 7.64 6.91 5.24
N LEU A 177 7.40 6.77 6.55
CA LEU A 177 7.92 7.66 7.57
C LEU A 177 9.10 6.93 8.24
N TYR A 178 10.31 7.44 8.09
CA TYR A 178 11.47 6.86 8.76
C TYR A 178 11.69 7.55 10.11
N THR A 179 11.90 6.79 11.18
CA THR A 179 12.17 7.34 12.52
C THR A 179 13.54 6.86 13.01
N LEU A 180 14.43 7.80 13.33
CA LEU A 180 15.66 7.55 14.09
C LEU A 180 15.43 8.00 15.54
N VAL A 181 15.69 7.12 16.50
CA VAL A 181 15.61 7.43 17.94
C VAL A 181 17.03 7.63 18.47
N VAL A 182 17.28 8.78 19.11
CA VAL A 182 18.59 9.13 19.67
C VAL A 182 18.41 9.48 21.14
N HIS A 183 19.12 8.78 22.03
CA HIS A 183 19.05 9.05 23.47
C HIS A 183 19.97 10.18 23.92
N ASP A 184 21.11 10.33 23.24
CA ASP A 184 22.11 11.36 23.52
C ASP A 184 21.71 12.72 22.92
N LYS A 185 21.67 13.76 23.77
CA LYS A 185 21.28 15.13 23.39
C LYS A 185 22.31 15.81 22.49
N GLU A 186 23.61 15.63 22.75
CA GLU A 186 24.67 16.25 21.94
C GLU A 186 24.73 15.61 20.56
N LYS A 187 24.59 14.28 20.51
CA LYS A 187 24.51 13.54 19.24
C LYS A 187 23.30 13.99 18.42
N ALA A 188 22.15 14.24 19.06
CA ALA A 188 20.96 14.74 18.39
C ALA A 188 21.19 16.12 17.75
N GLU A 189 21.84 17.06 18.45
CA GLU A 189 22.14 18.38 17.88
C GLU A 189 23.12 18.30 16.70
N LYS A 190 24.13 17.42 16.76
CA LYS A 190 25.03 17.17 15.61
C LYS A 190 24.28 16.60 14.40
N ILE A 191 23.34 15.69 14.61
CA ILE A 191 22.50 15.11 13.54
C ILE A 191 21.61 16.19 12.93
N LYS A 192 21.03 17.07 13.76
CA LYS A 192 20.21 18.19 13.30
C LYS A 192 21.00 19.14 12.39
N GLN A 193 22.24 19.47 12.75
CA GLN A 193 23.13 20.31 11.92
C GLN A 193 23.55 19.63 10.62
N SER A 194 23.59 18.29 10.58
CA SER A 194 23.99 17.50 9.41
C SER A 194 22.86 17.27 8.39
N LEU A 195 21.64 17.78 8.65
CA LEU A 195 20.51 17.65 7.73
C LEU A 195 20.73 18.50 6.46
N PRO A 196 20.31 18.01 5.28
CA PRO A 196 20.48 18.77 4.05
C PRO A 196 19.65 20.07 4.07
N PRO A 197 20.19 21.21 3.62
CA PRO A 197 19.56 22.53 3.75
C PRO A 197 18.26 22.68 2.95
N GLY A 198 18.08 21.92 1.87
CA GLY A 198 16.86 21.92 1.06
C GLY A 198 15.68 21.15 1.68
N LEU A 199 15.89 20.47 2.82
CA LEU A 199 14.88 19.63 3.45
C LEU A 199 14.14 20.40 4.54
N GLN A 200 12.81 20.44 4.47
CA GLN A 200 12.01 21.17 5.46
C GLN A 200 12.12 20.54 6.85
N VAL A 201 12.64 21.28 7.83
CA VAL A 201 12.74 20.83 9.22
C VAL A 201 11.63 21.45 10.05
N LYS A 202 10.85 20.62 10.77
CA LYS A 202 9.78 21.05 11.68
C LYS A 202 10.04 20.50 13.08
N GLU A 203 10.17 21.38 14.07
CA GLU A 203 10.22 20.97 15.47
C GLU A 203 8.81 20.77 16.02
N VAL A 204 8.60 19.62 16.67
CA VAL A 204 7.32 19.26 17.28
C VAL A 204 7.58 19.10 18.77
N LYS A 205 6.80 19.82 19.59
CA LYS A 205 6.82 19.66 21.05
C LYS A 205 6.26 18.28 21.46
#